data_AF-A0A369LW08-F1
#
_entry.id   AF-A0A369LW08-F1
#
_cell.length_a   1.000
_cell.length_b   1.000
_cell.length_c   1.000
_cell.angle_alpha   90.00
_cell.angle_beta   90.00
_cell.angle_gamma   90.00
#
_symmetry.space_group_name_H-M   'P 1'
#
loop_
_entity.id
_entity.type
_entity.pdbx_description
1 polymer ?
#
loop_
_entity_poly.entity_id
_entity_poly.type
_entity_poly.pdbx_seq_one_letter_code
_entity_poly.pdbx_strand_id
1 'polypeptide(L)' 'MPQLSLYLDDPTMESLRANAAREDKTLSKFVAGVLRDHAENNLWPQGFFDLYGACDDDTFVEPPEIPWEFDAPRKWL' A
#
# COMPACT_ATOMS: atom_id res chain seq x y z
N MET A 1 -11.86 -25.77 9.46
CA MET A 1 -11.69 -24.30 9.54
C MET A 1 -10.85 -24.01 10.76
N PRO A 2 -9.66 -23.39 10.61
CA PRO A 2 -8.91 -22.89 11.77
C PRO A 2 -9.72 -21.77 12.45
N GLN A 3 -9.73 -21.73 13.78
CA GLN A 3 -10.33 -20.65 14.56
C GLN A 3 -9.23 -19.71 15.06
N LEU A 4 -9.48 -18.40 14.97
CA LEU A 4 -8.58 -17.35 15.42
C LEU A 4 -9.30 -16.50 16.48
N SER A 5 -8.70 -16.37 17.66
CA SER A 5 -9.17 -15.46 18.70
C SER A 5 -8.23 -14.26 18.76
N LEU A 6 -8.78 -13.06 18.51
CA LEU A 6 -8.02 -11.80 18.55
C LEU A 6 -8.47 -10.97 19.77
N TYR A 7 -7.51 -10.39 20.48
CA TYR A 7 -7.79 -9.37 21.48
C TYR A 7 -7.73 -7.99 20.81
N LEU A 8 -8.80 -7.23 20.97
CA LEU A 8 -8.98 -5.90 20.40
C LEU A 8 -9.56 -5.00 21.49
N ASP A 9 -9.23 -3.72 21.44
CA ASP A 9 -9.87 -2.71 22.28
C ASP A 9 -11.29 -2.40 21.80
N ASP A 10 -12.13 -1.94 22.74
CA ASP A 10 -13.54 -1.65 22.50
C ASP A 10 -13.80 -0.72 21.29
N PRO A 11 -13.05 0.40 21.07
CA PRO A 11 -13.31 1.26 19.93
C PRO A 11 -12.98 0.58 18.59
N THR A 12 -11.95 -0.27 18.55
CA THR A 12 -11.61 -1.04 17.35
C THR A 12 -12.68 -2.09 17.05
N MET A 13 -13.22 -2.75 18.08
CA MET A 13 -14.32 -3.70 17.93
C MET A 13 -15.60 -3.05 17.42
N GLU A 14 -15.93 -1.85 17.90
CA GLU A 14 -17.10 -1.11 17.45
C GLU A 14 -16.97 -0.67 15.98
N SER A 15 -15.80 -0.14 15.60
CA SER A 15 -15.48 0.20 14.22
C SER A 15 -15.58 -1.02 13.28
N LEU A 16 -15.07 -2.18 13.71
CA LEU A 16 -15.16 -3.43 12.97
C LEU A 16 -16.61 -3.88 12.74
N ARG A 17 -17.47 -3.76 13.76
CA ARG A 17 -18.90 -4.09 13.64
C ARG A 17 -19.63 -3.14 12.71
N ALA A 18 -19.36 -1.84 12.81
CA ALA A 18 -19.95 -0.84 11.93
C ALA A 18 -19.58 -1.08 10.46
N ASN A 19 -18.30 -1.39 10.19
CA ASN A 19 -17.84 -1.71 8.84
C ASN A 19 -18.43 -3.01 8.28
N ALA A 20 -18.53 -4.06 9.11
CA ALA A 20 -19.16 -5.30 8.72
C ALA A 20 -20.66 -5.11 8.38
N ALA A 21 -21.38 -4.31 9.18
CA ALA A 21 -22.77 -3.97 8.94
C ALA A 21 -22.96 -3.12 7.67
N ARG A 22 -22.06 -2.16 7.41
CA ARG A 22 -22.07 -1.35 6.18
C ARG A 22 -21.93 -2.18 4.90
N GLU A 23 -21.24 -3.32 4.99
CA GLU A 23 -21.04 -4.24 3.86
C GLU A 23 -22.01 -5.44 3.87
N ASP A 24 -23.00 -5.47 4.76
CA ASP A 24 -23.95 -6.57 4.95
C ASP A 24 -23.25 -7.95 5.11
N LYS A 25 -22.13 -7.96 5.86
CA LYS A 25 -21.32 -9.15 6.11
C LYS A 25 -21.28 -9.45 7.61
N THR A 26 -21.24 -10.75 7.93
CA THR A 26 -20.89 -11.20 9.29
C THR A 26 -19.47 -10.76 9.64
N LEU A 27 -19.20 -10.47 10.92
CA LEU A 27 -17.89 -10.04 11.40
C LEU A 27 -16.75 -10.96 10.94
N SER A 28 -16.92 -12.28 11.04
CA SER A 28 -15.89 -13.25 10.62
C SER A 28 -15.59 -13.18 9.12
N LYS A 29 -16.62 -13.02 8.28
CA LYS A 29 -16.47 -12.89 6.82
C LYS A 29 -15.84 -11.55 6.43
N PHE A 30 -16.17 -10.48 7.16
CA PHE A 30 -15.55 -9.17 6.98
C PHE A 30 -14.05 -9.21 7.34
N VAL A 31 -13.71 -9.70 8.53
CA VAL A 31 -12.32 -9.83 8.99
C VAL A 31 -11.48 -10.73 8.07
N ALA A 32 -12.04 -11.85 7.62
CA ALA A 32 -11.36 -12.71 6.65
C ALA A 32 -11.10 -11.99 5.31
N GLY A 33 -12.04 -11.15 4.86
CA GLY A 33 -11.88 -10.29 3.68
C GLY A 33 -10.75 -9.28 3.87
N VAL A 34 -10.74 -8.56 4.99
CA VAL A 34 -9.69 -7.59 5.31
C VAL A 34 -8.30 -8.24 5.38
N LEU A 35 -8.19 -9.41 6.01
CA LEU A 35 -6.93 -10.17 6.08
C LEU A 35 -6.44 -10.59 4.70
N ARG A 36 -7.36 -11.04 3.84
CA ARG A 36 -7.04 -11.41 2.46
C ARG A 36 -6.64 -10.19 1.65
N ASP A 37 -7.39 -9.09 1.71
CA ASP A 37 -7.09 -7.87 0.99
C ASP A 37 -5.76 -7.26 1.46
N HIS A 38 -5.44 -7.36 2.75
CA HIS A 38 -4.13 -6.96 3.28
C HIS A 38 -3.00 -7.85 2.71
N ALA A 39 -3.24 -9.16 2.59
CA ALA A 39 -2.27 -10.09 2.02
C ALA A 39 -2.12 -9.94 0.49
N GLU A 40 -3.18 -9.54 -0.22
CA GLU A 40 -3.19 -9.48 -1.68
C GLU A 40 -2.85 -8.08 -2.23
N ASN A 41 -3.32 -7.00 -1.57
CA ASN A 41 -3.24 -5.63 -2.09
C ASN A 41 -2.25 -4.73 -1.35
N ASN A 42 -1.77 -5.12 -0.17
CA ASN A 42 -0.84 -4.32 0.66
C ASN A 42 0.56 -4.91 0.76
N LEU A 43 0.83 -5.99 0.02
CA LEU A 43 2.15 -6.58 -0.07
C LEU A 43 2.79 -6.13 -1.38
N TRP A 44 3.88 -5.39 -1.26
CA TRP A 44 4.82 -5.26 -2.36
C TRP A 44 5.21 -6.67 -2.85
N PRO A 45 5.34 -6.91 -4.17
CA PRO A 45 5.71 -8.21 -4.67
C PRO A 45 7.01 -8.69 -4.02
N GLN A 46 7.15 -10.00 -3.86
CA GLN A 46 8.35 -10.58 -3.26
C GLN A 46 9.59 -10.09 -4.02
N GLY A 47 10.55 -9.54 -3.28
CA GLY A 47 11.77 -8.95 -3.85
C GLY A 47 11.64 -7.49 -4.33
N PHE A 48 10.52 -6.82 -4.10
CA PHE A 48 10.36 -5.40 -4.45
C PHE A 48 11.44 -4.51 -3.82
N PHE A 49 11.75 -4.72 -2.53
CA PHE A 49 12.80 -3.96 -1.85
C PHE A 49 14.21 -4.37 -2.28
N ASP A 50 14.37 -5.57 -2.85
CA ASP A 50 15.64 -6.04 -3.40
C ASP A 50 15.99 -5.33 -4.72
N LEU A 51 15.01 -4.68 -5.37
CA LEU A 51 15.23 -3.88 -6.58
C LEU A 51 15.99 -2.57 -6.31
N TYR A 52 15.98 -2.09 -5.07
CA TYR A 52 16.67 -0.86 -4.72
C TYR A 52 18.19 -1.05 -4.86
N GLY A 53 18.80 -0.37 -5.84
CA GLY A 53 20.22 -0.53 -6.14
C GLY A 53 20.56 -1.82 -6.91
N ALA A 54 19.58 -2.58 -7.39
CA ALA A 54 19.83 -3.76 -8.23
C ALA A 54 20.28 -3.41 -9.66
N CYS A 55 20.14 -2.15 -10.08
CA CYS A 55 20.64 -1.67 -11.35
C CYS A 55 22.13 -1.33 -11.21
N ASP A 56 22.99 -2.22 -11.69
CA ASP A 56 24.45 -2.04 -11.75
C ASP A 56 24.90 -1.65 -13.17
N ASP A 57 24.06 -0.87 -13.86
CA ASP A 57 24.34 -0.41 -15.21
C ASP A 57 25.24 0.82 -15.17
N ASP A 58 26.51 0.65 -15.55
CA ASP A 58 27.51 1.72 -15.63
C ASP A 58 27.11 2.87 -16.59
N THR A 59 26.10 2.68 -17.45
CA THR A 59 25.57 3.73 -18.31
C THR A 59 24.57 4.65 -17.61
N PHE A 60 24.03 4.24 -16.46
CA PHE A 60 23.12 5.03 -15.62
C PHE A 60 23.92 6.03 -14.77
N VAL A 61 24.55 6.97 -15.45
CA VAL A 61 25.23 8.10 -14.84
C VAL A 61 24.30 9.31 -14.78
N GLU A 62 24.50 10.14 -13.77
CA GLU A 62 23.80 11.43 -13.66
C GLU A 62 24.04 12.24 -14.95
N PRO A 63 22.97 12.67 -15.64
CA PRO A 63 23.12 13.51 -16.83
C PRO A 63 23.66 14.89 -16.42
N PRO A 64 24.37 15.59 -17.32
CA PRO A 64 24.84 16.94 -17.06
C PRO A 64 23.68 17.86 -16.67
N GLU A 65 23.92 18.72 -15.69
CA GLU A 65 22.97 19.77 -15.32
C GLU A 65 22.74 20.71 -16.52
N ILE A 66 21.48 20.87 -16.90
CA ILE A 66 21.10 21.73 -18.02
C ILE A 66 20.84 23.14 -17.46
N PRO A 67 21.33 24.21 -18.12
CA PRO A 67 21.05 25.57 -17.70
C PRO A 67 19.55 25.87 -17.59
N TRP A 68 19.18 26.64 -16.56
CA TRP A 68 17.78 27.03 -16.29
C TRP A 68 17.11 27.77 -17.46
N GLU A 69 17.91 28.37 -18.36
CA GLU A 69 17.43 29.11 -19.55
C GLU A 69 16.69 28.23 -20.55
N PHE A 70 16.90 26.90 -20.49
CA PHE A 70 16.18 25.94 -21.31
C PHE A 70 14.84 25.49 -20.69
N ASP A 71 14.51 25.94 -19.47
CA ASP A 71 13.22 25.66 -18.85
C ASP A 71 12.10 26.47 -19.52
N ALA A 72 10.97 25.81 -19.77
CA ALA A 72 9.83 26.48 -20.38
C ALA A 72 9.18 27.43 -19.37
N PRO A 73 8.74 28.63 -19.78
CA PRO A 73 8.03 29.54 -18.88
C PRO A 73 6.78 28.85 -18.33
N ARG A 74 6.69 28.74 -17.00
CA ARG A 74 5.53 28.17 -16.32
C ARG A 74 4.29 28.98 -16.69
N LYS A 75 3.30 28.32 -17.29
CA LYS A 75 2.03 28.94 -17.62
C LYS A 75 1.20 29.02 -16.33
N TRP A 76 0.91 30.23 -15.88
CA TRP A 76 -0.06 30.46 -14.80
C TRP A 76 -1.47 30.18 -15.33
N LEU A 77 -2.29 29.47 -14.55
CA LEU A 77 -3.73 29.27 -14.82
C LEU A 77 -4.53 30.49 -14.37
#